data_AF-A0A9E6AYY3-F1
#
_entry.id   AF-A0A9E6AYY3-F1
#
_cell.length_a   1.000
_cell.length_b   1.000
_cell.length_c   1.000
_cell.angle_alpha   90.00
_cell.angle_beta   90.00
_cell.angle_gamma   90.00
#
_symmetry.space_group_name_H-M   'P 1'
#
loop_
_entity.id
_entity.type
_entity.pdbx_description
1 polymer ?
#
loop_
_entity_poly.entity_id
_entity_poly.type
_entity_poly.pdbx_seq_one_letter_code
_entity_poly.pdbx_strand_id
1 'polypeptide(L)'
;MFKNVNWPAFIILIPYPIFLIILGVKYLQNYDAGWFELGIFFAGYYISNITVGIGLHRLWAHGAYKTNKFVEFVLTMLSAGTLQGPALSWVSNHFKHHSYTDTKQDPHTPLKFKSRVKGFLWSHIGWMILNEGSYKSIDRVTMVKLGKNRLLRWQLKYYWQLALLMNTIFPALIGGILGIIYGREFLPSAFTGFLFIGLGRALQQEITFFVNSLCHFMGTKEYTKGTAGDIWWLAFFLLGENWHNFHHAFPSDYRNGHKWYQTDVHKWIIYMMSKLGMAWDLKITASNRIEAKVSQTIELIKKSRQQKFEILQNRLNELVKTLQEKFNELEDSSNLIKDKMQKSYIKAQNNLANLKDQLNQQLKKQQLKNFQTPSSEKIIKIISAKIKETEIYLQNMYQEVDKLRIQL
;
A
#
# COMPACT_ATOMS: atom_id res chain seq x y z
N MET A 1 12.05 -23.01 -11.05
CA MET A 1 11.66 -21.60 -10.88
C MET A 1 10.18 -21.33 -11.22
N PHE A 2 9.57 -22.03 -12.19
CA PHE A 2 8.18 -21.77 -12.64
C PHE A 2 7.05 -22.51 -11.90
N LYS A 3 7.34 -23.41 -10.95
CA LYS A 3 6.30 -24.24 -10.28
C LYS A 3 5.29 -23.44 -9.44
N ASN A 4 5.62 -22.21 -9.05
CA ASN A 4 4.77 -21.36 -8.20
C ASN A 4 4.10 -20.21 -8.95
N VAL A 5 4.13 -20.20 -10.29
CA VAL A 5 3.53 -19.11 -11.07
C VAL A 5 2.03 -19.35 -11.25
N ASN A 6 1.23 -18.37 -10.84
CA ASN A 6 -0.18 -18.25 -11.20
C ASN A 6 -0.28 -17.73 -12.64
N TRP A 7 -0.24 -18.66 -13.61
CA TRP A 7 -0.24 -18.33 -15.03
C TRP A 7 -1.39 -17.42 -15.48
N PRO A 8 -2.66 -17.63 -15.06
CA PRO A 8 -3.73 -16.70 -15.39
C PRO A 8 -3.45 -15.26 -14.93
N ALA A 9 -3.00 -15.07 -13.69
CA ALA A 9 -2.65 -13.74 -13.19
C ALA A 9 -1.45 -13.16 -13.94
N PHE A 10 -0.41 -13.95 -14.20
CA PHE A 10 0.74 -13.52 -14.98
C PHE A 10 0.33 -13.00 -16.37
N ILE A 11 -0.47 -13.77 -17.12
CA ILE A 11 -0.95 -13.42 -18.46
C ILE A 11 -1.77 -12.14 -18.45
N ILE A 12 -2.70 -12.01 -17.50
CA ILE A 12 -3.61 -10.87 -17.38
C ILE A 12 -2.87 -9.60 -16.96
N LEU A 13 -1.88 -9.70 -16.07
CA LEU A 13 -1.22 -8.53 -15.49
C LEU A 13 -0.03 -8.05 -16.32
N ILE A 14 0.56 -8.90 -17.16
CA ILE A 14 1.78 -8.55 -17.93
C ILE A 14 1.55 -8.64 -19.45
N PRO A 15 1.46 -9.84 -20.09
CA PRO A 15 1.25 -9.93 -21.54
C PRO A 15 0.03 -9.19 -22.08
N TYR A 16 -1.12 -9.27 -21.41
CA TYR A 16 -2.36 -8.71 -21.94
C TYR A 16 -2.36 -7.16 -22.01
N PRO A 17 -1.96 -6.41 -20.96
CA PRO A 17 -1.75 -4.97 -21.04
C PRO A 17 -0.72 -4.58 -22.10
N ILE A 18 0.40 -5.32 -22.20
CA ILE A 18 1.43 -5.07 -23.23
C ILE A 18 0.83 -5.25 -24.64
N PHE A 19 0.04 -6.30 -24.85
CA PHE A 19 -0.67 -6.52 -26.11
C PHE A 19 -1.61 -5.36 -26.46
N LEU A 20 -2.41 -4.89 -25.51
CA LEU A 20 -3.29 -3.74 -25.71
C LEU A 20 -2.49 -2.46 -26.03
N ILE A 21 -1.35 -2.23 -25.37
CA ILE A 21 -0.48 -1.08 -25.65
C ILE A 21 0.09 -1.16 -27.06
N ILE A 22 0.57 -2.34 -27.49
CA ILE A 22 1.06 -2.56 -28.86
C ILE A 22 -0.05 -2.28 -29.88
N LEU A 23 -1.27 -2.76 -29.63
CA LEU A 23 -2.42 -2.45 -30.48
C LEU A 23 -2.76 -0.95 -30.49
N GLY A 24 -2.66 -0.29 -29.33
CA GLY A 24 -2.83 1.16 -29.20
C GLY A 24 -1.83 1.94 -30.05
N VAL A 25 -0.55 1.59 -29.98
CA VAL A 25 0.50 2.20 -30.82
C VAL A 25 0.22 1.96 -32.29
N LYS A 26 -0.16 0.74 -32.69
CA LYS A 26 -0.52 0.43 -34.09
C LYS A 26 -1.76 1.18 -34.57
N TYR A 27 -2.75 1.38 -33.71
CA TYR A 27 -3.92 2.20 -34.00
C TYR A 27 -3.50 3.65 -34.28
N LEU A 28 -2.67 4.23 -33.40
CA LEU A 28 -2.19 5.61 -33.50
C LEU A 28 -1.28 5.89 -34.71
N GLN A 29 -0.74 4.85 -35.36
CA GLN A 29 0.01 4.99 -36.61
C GLN A 29 -0.89 5.23 -37.82
N ASN A 30 -2.15 4.79 -37.74
CA ASN A 30 -3.09 4.83 -38.86
C ASN A 30 -4.28 5.77 -38.61
N TYR A 31 -4.54 6.11 -37.34
CA TYR A 31 -5.70 6.88 -36.89
C TYR A 31 -5.32 7.83 -35.75
N ASP A 32 -5.92 9.02 -35.70
CA ASP A 32 -5.76 9.93 -34.58
C ASP A 32 -6.62 9.53 -33.36
N ALA A 33 -6.11 9.77 -32.15
CA ALA A 33 -6.94 9.68 -30.93
C ALA A 33 -7.68 11.00 -30.70
N GLY A 34 -8.96 11.02 -31.02
CA GLY A 34 -9.85 12.15 -30.77
C GLY A 34 -10.57 12.05 -29.41
N TRP A 35 -11.54 12.92 -29.23
CA TRP A 35 -12.37 12.96 -28.02
C TRP A 35 -13.16 11.67 -27.78
N PHE A 36 -13.50 10.92 -28.84
CA PHE A 36 -14.20 9.64 -28.73
C PHE A 36 -13.31 8.60 -28.03
N GLU A 37 -12.08 8.39 -28.53
CA GLU A 37 -11.08 7.47 -27.96
C GLU A 37 -10.76 7.81 -26.50
N LEU A 38 -10.52 9.09 -26.22
CA LEU A 38 -10.24 9.57 -24.86
C LEU A 38 -11.45 9.36 -23.95
N GLY A 39 -12.66 9.67 -24.43
CA GLY A 39 -13.90 9.51 -23.67
C GLY A 39 -14.13 8.06 -23.24
N ILE A 40 -14.02 7.10 -24.16
CA ILE A 40 -14.21 5.68 -23.83
C ILE A 40 -13.04 5.11 -23.00
N PHE A 41 -11.81 5.61 -23.18
CA PHE A 41 -10.68 5.26 -22.34
C PHE A 41 -10.92 5.65 -20.88
N PHE A 42 -11.29 6.92 -20.64
CA PHE A 42 -11.57 7.40 -19.29
C PHE A 42 -12.84 6.76 -18.70
N ALA A 43 -13.85 6.48 -19.52
CA ALA A 43 -15.01 5.72 -19.09
C ALA A 43 -14.61 4.32 -18.59
N GLY A 44 -13.80 3.58 -19.36
CA GLY A 44 -13.28 2.27 -18.97
C GLY A 44 -12.47 2.32 -17.67
N TYR A 45 -11.62 3.33 -17.52
CA TYR A 45 -10.86 3.58 -16.30
C TYR A 45 -11.76 3.83 -15.09
N TYR A 46 -12.65 4.83 -15.16
CA TYR A 46 -13.46 5.25 -14.00
C TYR A 46 -14.56 4.25 -13.65
N ILE A 47 -15.21 3.61 -14.63
CA ILE A 47 -16.21 2.56 -14.37
C ILE A 47 -15.57 1.39 -13.62
N SER A 48 -14.37 0.97 -14.06
CA SER A 48 -13.64 -0.11 -13.38
C SER A 48 -13.26 0.28 -11.95
N ASN A 49 -12.81 1.53 -11.75
CA ASN A 49 -12.44 2.05 -10.44
C ASN A 49 -13.62 2.11 -9.46
N ILE A 50 -14.73 2.71 -9.92
CA ILE A 50 -15.99 2.79 -9.18
C ILE A 50 -16.48 1.39 -8.80
N THR A 51 -16.42 0.44 -9.74
CA THR A 51 -16.83 -0.95 -9.50
C THR A 51 -16.02 -1.62 -8.39
N VAL A 52 -14.70 -1.40 -8.35
CA VAL A 52 -13.85 -1.88 -7.26
C VAL A 52 -14.27 -1.22 -5.95
N GLY A 53 -14.36 0.12 -5.91
CA GLY A 53 -14.63 0.88 -4.70
C GLY A 53 -16.00 0.60 -4.08
N ILE A 54 -17.09 0.72 -4.85
CA ILE A 54 -18.44 0.55 -4.32
C ILE A 54 -18.87 -0.92 -4.27
N GLY A 55 -18.33 -1.80 -5.12
CA GLY A 55 -18.70 -3.21 -5.21
C GLY A 55 -17.76 -4.12 -4.42
N LEU A 56 -16.59 -4.42 -4.99
CA LEU A 56 -15.62 -5.36 -4.41
C LEU A 56 -15.24 -4.98 -2.97
N HIS A 57 -14.95 -3.70 -2.76
CA HIS A 57 -14.44 -3.20 -1.51
C HIS A 57 -15.55 -2.93 -0.48
N ARG A 58 -16.35 -1.87 -0.68
CA ARG A 58 -17.28 -1.38 0.36
C ARG A 58 -18.51 -2.27 0.53
N LEU A 59 -19.08 -2.81 -0.56
CA LEU A 59 -20.27 -3.66 -0.49
C LEU A 59 -19.92 -5.07 0.00
N TRP A 60 -19.07 -5.80 -0.73
CA TRP A 60 -18.85 -7.21 -0.41
C TRP A 60 -17.77 -7.43 0.66
N ALA A 61 -16.62 -6.75 0.61
CA ALA A 61 -15.56 -7.03 1.58
C ALA A 61 -15.88 -6.49 2.98
N HIS A 62 -16.49 -5.32 3.07
CA HIS A 62 -16.77 -4.67 4.36
C HIS A 62 -18.24 -4.63 4.76
N GLY A 63 -19.17 -4.91 3.85
CA GLY A 63 -20.60 -4.80 4.14
C GLY A 63 -20.95 -3.42 4.69
N ALA A 64 -20.36 -2.37 4.11
CA ALA A 64 -20.50 -0.99 4.56
C ALA A 64 -21.87 -0.39 4.23
N TYR A 65 -22.59 -1.00 3.29
CA TYR A 65 -23.97 -0.70 2.93
C TYR A 65 -24.63 -1.96 2.33
N LYS A 66 -25.95 -1.91 2.14
CA LYS A 66 -26.72 -2.91 1.38
C LYS A 66 -27.27 -2.28 0.11
N THR A 67 -27.50 -3.11 -0.91
CA THR A 67 -28.01 -2.65 -2.20
C THR A 67 -29.05 -3.62 -2.76
N ASN A 68 -29.87 -3.16 -3.71
CA ASN A 68 -30.87 -4.00 -4.36
C ASN A 68 -30.22 -5.01 -5.33
N LYS A 69 -30.99 -6.02 -5.76
CA LYS A 69 -30.48 -7.12 -6.58
C LYS A 69 -30.06 -6.70 -7.99
N PHE A 70 -30.67 -5.65 -8.54
CA PHE A 70 -30.30 -5.12 -9.84
C PHE A 70 -28.89 -4.50 -9.81
N VAL A 71 -28.64 -3.60 -8.87
CA VAL A 71 -27.31 -3.00 -8.69
C VAL A 71 -26.26 -4.06 -8.35
N GLU A 72 -26.60 -5.00 -7.47
CA GLU A 72 -25.69 -6.10 -7.13
C GLU A 72 -25.32 -6.94 -8.36
N PHE A 73 -26.28 -7.21 -9.26
CA PHE A 73 -26.05 -7.89 -10.54
C PHE A 73 -25.12 -7.10 -11.46
N VAL A 74 -25.39 -5.80 -11.64
CA VAL A 74 -24.54 -4.93 -12.47
C VAL A 74 -23.10 -4.90 -11.94
N LEU A 75 -22.92 -4.69 -10.63
CA LEU A 75 -21.59 -4.70 -10.01
C LEU A 75 -20.92 -6.08 -10.14
N THR A 76 -21.68 -7.16 -10.06
CA THR A 76 -21.15 -8.53 -10.27
C THR A 76 -20.59 -8.69 -11.68
N MET A 77 -21.30 -8.22 -12.70
CA MET A 77 -20.81 -8.26 -14.08
C MET A 77 -19.59 -7.36 -14.29
N LEU A 78 -19.68 -6.10 -13.87
CA LEU A 78 -18.58 -5.13 -14.02
C LEU A 78 -17.33 -5.59 -13.27
N SER A 79 -17.47 -6.21 -12.10
CA SER A 79 -16.33 -6.69 -11.31
C SER A 79 -15.57 -7.84 -11.98
N ALA A 80 -16.23 -8.66 -12.80
CA ALA A 80 -15.52 -9.60 -13.68
C ALA A 80 -14.74 -8.87 -14.80
N GLY A 81 -15.28 -7.73 -15.26
CA GLY A 81 -14.63 -6.83 -16.21
C GLY A 81 -13.33 -6.21 -15.70
N THR A 82 -13.15 -6.02 -14.39
CA THR A 82 -11.91 -5.42 -13.83
C THR A 82 -10.70 -6.35 -13.86
N LEU A 83 -10.92 -7.65 -14.13
CA LEU A 83 -9.89 -8.69 -14.17
C LEU A 83 -9.08 -8.84 -12.86
N GLN A 84 -9.66 -8.49 -11.70
CA GLN A 84 -9.03 -8.63 -10.38
C GLN A 84 -9.38 -9.94 -9.65
N GLY A 85 -9.99 -10.90 -10.36
CA GLY A 85 -10.40 -12.19 -9.83
C GLY A 85 -11.88 -12.23 -9.42
N PRO A 86 -12.42 -13.44 -9.15
CA PRO A 86 -13.80 -13.58 -8.68
C PRO A 86 -14.05 -12.79 -7.40
N ALA A 87 -15.24 -12.20 -7.24
CA ALA A 87 -15.55 -11.33 -6.10
C ALA A 87 -15.33 -12.03 -4.74
N LEU A 88 -15.74 -13.30 -4.60
CA LEU A 88 -15.51 -14.07 -3.37
C LEU A 88 -14.02 -14.29 -3.08
N SER A 89 -13.21 -14.49 -4.11
CA SER A 89 -11.76 -14.62 -3.96
C SER A 89 -11.12 -13.29 -3.58
N TRP A 90 -11.53 -12.20 -4.22
CA TRP A 90 -11.03 -10.85 -3.94
C TRP A 90 -11.34 -10.48 -2.49
N VAL A 91 -12.59 -10.66 -2.06
CA VAL A 91 -13.03 -10.42 -0.67
C VAL A 91 -12.24 -11.27 0.32
N SER A 92 -11.98 -12.53 0.00
CA SER A 92 -11.17 -13.42 0.85
C SER A 92 -9.76 -12.90 1.05
N ASN A 93 -9.09 -12.45 -0.02
CA ASN A 93 -7.75 -11.88 0.06
C ASN A 93 -7.76 -10.55 0.82
N HIS A 94 -8.75 -9.69 0.58
CA HIS A 94 -8.91 -8.41 1.30
C HIS A 94 -9.18 -8.62 2.78
N PHE A 95 -10.02 -9.59 3.13
CA PHE A 95 -10.28 -9.96 4.53
C PHE A 95 -9.00 -10.43 5.23
N LYS A 96 -8.19 -11.27 4.58
CA LYS A 96 -6.88 -11.68 5.12
C LYS A 96 -5.95 -10.49 5.30
N HIS A 97 -5.90 -9.58 4.34
CA HIS A 97 -5.11 -8.36 4.43
C HIS A 97 -5.48 -7.54 5.67
N HIS A 98 -6.76 -7.26 5.90
CA HIS A 98 -7.20 -6.51 7.09
C HIS A 98 -6.99 -7.25 8.41
N SER A 99 -7.16 -8.58 8.41
CA SER A 99 -7.03 -9.39 9.62
C SER A 99 -5.57 -9.52 10.06
N TYR A 100 -4.64 -9.48 9.09
CA TYR A 100 -3.24 -9.83 9.29
C TYR A 100 -2.27 -8.77 8.77
N THR A 101 -2.74 -7.51 8.63
CA THR A 101 -1.97 -6.40 8.04
C THR A 101 -0.57 -6.33 8.62
N ASP A 102 0.43 -6.15 7.74
CA ASP A 102 1.85 -6.05 8.10
C ASP A 102 2.48 -7.32 8.71
N THR A 103 1.75 -8.45 8.75
CA THR A 103 2.29 -9.74 9.19
C THR A 103 2.61 -10.65 8.00
N LYS A 104 3.23 -11.81 8.28
CA LYS A 104 3.51 -12.84 7.25
C LYS A 104 2.25 -13.47 6.64
N GLN A 105 1.10 -13.32 7.27
CA GLN A 105 -0.17 -13.91 6.81
C GLN A 105 -0.97 -12.95 5.90
N ASP A 106 -0.57 -11.67 5.83
CA ASP A 106 -1.11 -10.74 4.85
C ASP A 106 -0.53 -11.06 3.46
N PRO A 107 -1.38 -11.43 2.48
CA PRO A 107 -0.93 -11.93 1.19
C PRO A 107 -0.05 -10.92 0.43
N HIS A 108 -0.31 -9.63 0.60
CA HIS A 108 0.41 -8.55 -0.09
C HIS A 108 1.12 -7.61 0.88
N THR A 109 1.57 -8.14 2.02
CA THR A 109 2.34 -7.36 2.99
C THR A 109 3.54 -6.66 2.32
N PRO A 110 3.68 -5.33 2.48
CA PRO A 110 4.84 -4.60 1.95
C PRO A 110 6.14 -4.98 2.67
N LEU A 111 6.04 -5.67 3.82
CA LEU A 111 7.15 -6.06 4.70
C LEU A 111 7.71 -7.45 4.40
N LYS A 112 7.23 -8.13 3.35
CA LYS A 112 7.69 -9.49 3.02
C LYS A 112 9.20 -9.57 2.83
N PHE A 113 9.79 -8.54 2.21
CA PHE A 113 11.21 -8.48 1.93
C PHE A 113 11.86 -7.33 2.70
N LYS A 114 13.10 -7.54 3.17
CA LYS A 114 13.91 -6.47 3.79
C LYS A 114 14.19 -5.31 2.81
N SER A 115 14.26 -5.61 1.50
CA SER A 115 14.41 -4.59 0.46
C SER A 115 13.09 -3.88 0.20
N ARG A 116 13.07 -2.56 0.37
CA ARG A 116 11.90 -1.70 0.11
C ARG A 116 11.38 -1.85 -1.32
N VAL A 117 12.29 -1.97 -2.29
CA VAL A 117 11.93 -2.16 -3.71
C VAL A 117 11.26 -3.52 -3.93
N LYS A 118 11.84 -4.60 -3.37
CA LYS A 118 11.23 -5.94 -3.47
C LYS A 118 9.87 -6.00 -2.77
N GLY A 119 9.73 -5.35 -1.62
CA GLY A 119 8.44 -5.22 -0.91
C GLY A 119 7.39 -4.46 -1.72
N PHE A 120 7.78 -3.36 -2.37
CA PHE A 120 6.90 -2.61 -3.26
C PHE A 120 6.41 -3.48 -4.42
N LEU A 121 7.32 -4.12 -5.16
CA LEU A 121 6.96 -4.99 -6.28
C LEU A 121 6.09 -6.18 -5.84
N TRP A 122 6.36 -6.73 -4.66
CA TRP A 122 5.56 -7.80 -4.07
C TRP A 122 4.11 -7.36 -3.81
N SER A 123 3.93 -6.28 -3.04
CA SER A 123 2.60 -5.75 -2.68
C SER A 123 1.81 -5.23 -3.88
N HIS A 124 2.50 -4.73 -4.91
CA HIS A 124 1.88 -4.21 -6.13
C HIS A 124 1.31 -5.34 -7.00
N ILE A 125 2.15 -6.28 -7.46
CA ILE A 125 1.74 -7.35 -8.38
C ILE A 125 2.29 -8.74 -8.04
N GLY A 126 3.43 -8.81 -7.36
CA GLY A 126 4.17 -10.06 -7.16
C GLY A 126 3.40 -11.14 -6.40
N TRP A 127 2.60 -10.74 -5.41
CA TRP A 127 1.78 -11.67 -4.62
C TRP A 127 0.74 -12.44 -5.43
N MET A 128 0.20 -11.81 -6.49
CA MET A 128 -0.77 -12.42 -7.39
C MET A 128 -0.09 -13.41 -8.35
N ILE A 129 1.10 -13.06 -8.83
CA ILE A 129 1.87 -13.86 -9.79
C ILE A 129 2.46 -15.11 -9.14
N LEU A 130 2.92 -15.05 -7.88
CA LEU A 130 3.64 -16.14 -7.21
C LEU A 130 2.79 -17.03 -6.29
N ASN A 131 1.47 -17.07 -6.55
CA ASN A 131 0.50 -18.05 -6.04
C ASN A 131 0.31 -18.14 -4.51
N GLU A 132 0.67 -17.10 -3.76
CA GLU A 132 0.30 -16.98 -2.34
C GLU A 132 -1.13 -16.42 -2.14
N GLY A 133 -1.78 -15.97 -3.23
CA GLY A 133 -3.16 -15.49 -3.28
C GLY A 133 -4.05 -16.24 -4.28
N SER A 134 -3.89 -17.57 -4.38
CA SER A 134 -4.66 -18.41 -5.32
C SER A 134 -6.17 -18.17 -5.24
N TYR A 135 -6.80 -17.94 -6.39
CA TYR A 135 -8.27 -17.83 -6.51
C TYR A 135 -9.03 -19.11 -6.13
N LYS A 136 -8.31 -20.22 -5.95
CA LYS A 136 -8.87 -21.52 -5.60
C LYS A 136 -9.14 -21.68 -4.10
N SER A 137 -8.54 -20.86 -3.23
CA SER A 137 -8.70 -20.96 -1.78
C SER A 137 -9.40 -19.74 -1.19
N ILE A 138 -10.73 -19.78 -1.22
CA ILE A 138 -11.58 -18.80 -0.51
C ILE A 138 -11.58 -19.15 0.97
N ASP A 139 -11.29 -18.17 1.81
CA ASP A 139 -11.28 -18.32 3.26
C ASP A 139 -12.66 -18.73 3.82
N ARG A 140 -12.66 -19.57 4.85
CA ARG A 140 -13.88 -20.08 5.49
C ARG A 140 -14.78 -18.95 5.98
N VAL A 141 -14.22 -17.87 6.53
CA VAL A 141 -14.97 -16.70 7.02
C VAL A 141 -15.71 -16.02 5.86
N THR A 142 -15.07 -15.90 4.70
CA THR A 142 -15.69 -15.33 3.50
C THR A 142 -16.85 -16.19 3.03
N MET A 143 -16.69 -17.52 3.02
CA MET A 143 -17.76 -18.45 2.66
C MET A 143 -18.93 -18.42 3.64
N VAL A 144 -18.68 -18.23 4.94
CA VAL A 144 -19.75 -18.07 5.94
C VAL A 144 -20.53 -16.76 5.70
N LYS A 145 -19.83 -15.65 5.45
CA LYS A 145 -20.45 -14.33 5.27
C LYS A 145 -21.18 -14.16 3.94
N LEU A 146 -20.53 -14.51 2.83
CA LEU A 146 -21.01 -14.23 1.48
C LEU A 146 -21.34 -15.48 0.68
N GLY A 147 -20.91 -16.65 1.13
CA GLY A 147 -21.08 -17.90 0.39
C GLY A 147 -22.54 -18.30 0.19
N LYS A 148 -23.51 -17.75 0.94
CA LYS A 148 -24.96 -17.92 0.70
C LYS A 148 -25.48 -17.14 -0.51
N ASN A 149 -24.75 -16.13 -0.98
CA ASN A 149 -25.14 -15.31 -2.12
C ASN A 149 -25.03 -16.08 -3.44
N ARG A 150 -26.18 -16.43 -4.03
CA ARG A 150 -26.27 -17.24 -5.26
C ARG A 150 -25.59 -16.55 -6.45
N LEU A 151 -25.69 -15.22 -6.53
CA LEU A 151 -25.12 -14.43 -7.62
C LEU A 151 -23.58 -14.46 -7.57
N LEU A 152 -22.98 -14.31 -6.39
CA LEU A 152 -21.52 -14.39 -6.24
C LEU A 152 -20.98 -15.80 -6.47
N ARG A 153 -21.74 -16.84 -6.07
CA ARG A 153 -21.37 -18.24 -6.41
C ARG A 153 -21.46 -18.51 -7.91
N TRP A 154 -22.48 -17.96 -8.58
CA TRP A 154 -22.60 -18.05 -10.04
C TRP A 154 -21.42 -17.34 -10.72
N GLN A 155 -21.08 -16.13 -10.30
CA GLN A 155 -19.93 -15.41 -10.82
C GLN A 155 -18.63 -16.18 -10.59
N LEU A 156 -18.40 -16.76 -9.40
CA LEU A 156 -17.23 -17.59 -9.13
C LEU A 156 -17.15 -18.80 -10.09
N LYS A 157 -18.28 -19.47 -10.34
CA LYS A 157 -18.35 -20.64 -11.24
C LYS A 157 -18.04 -20.29 -12.70
N TYR A 158 -18.53 -19.14 -13.17
CA TYR A 158 -18.43 -18.72 -14.58
C TYR A 158 -17.47 -17.54 -14.78
N TYR A 159 -16.56 -17.31 -13.84
CA TYR A 159 -15.75 -16.08 -13.80
C TYR A 159 -15.00 -15.85 -15.11
N TRP A 160 -14.37 -16.88 -15.68
CA TRP A 160 -13.57 -16.72 -16.89
C TRP A 160 -14.42 -16.40 -18.12
N GLN A 161 -15.61 -16.98 -18.23
CA GLN A 161 -16.57 -16.70 -19.29
C GLN A 161 -17.07 -15.25 -19.18
N LEU A 162 -17.41 -14.81 -17.97
CA LEU A 162 -17.85 -13.44 -17.70
C LEU A 162 -16.71 -12.43 -17.92
N ALA A 163 -15.50 -12.74 -17.46
CA ALA A 163 -14.32 -11.92 -17.65
C ALA A 163 -14.00 -11.74 -19.14
N LEU A 164 -14.03 -12.82 -19.92
CA LEU A 164 -13.85 -12.76 -21.37
C LEU A 164 -14.94 -11.88 -22.01
N LEU A 165 -16.21 -12.16 -21.72
CA LEU A 165 -17.35 -11.39 -22.22
C LEU A 165 -17.18 -9.88 -21.93
N MET A 166 -16.84 -9.54 -20.68
CA MET A 166 -16.74 -8.15 -20.21
C MET A 166 -15.46 -7.42 -20.66
N ASN A 167 -14.47 -8.13 -21.22
CA ASN A 167 -13.22 -7.55 -21.72
C ASN A 167 -13.08 -7.62 -23.25
N THR A 168 -13.97 -8.34 -23.95
CA THR A 168 -13.93 -8.44 -25.41
C THR A 168 -15.24 -7.97 -26.03
N ILE A 169 -16.31 -8.76 -25.91
CA ILE A 169 -17.58 -8.53 -26.59
C ILE A 169 -18.27 -7.29 -26.04
N PHE A 170 -18.40 -7.16 -24.72
CA PHE A 170 -19.08 -6.04 -24.10
C PHE A 170 -18.45 -4.68 -24.45
N PRO A 171 -17.13 -4.44 -24.26
CA PRO A 171 -16.53 -3.16 -24.63
C PRO A 171 -16.58 -2.92 -26.13
N ALA A 172 -16.49 -3.95 -26.97
CA ALA A 172 -16.66 -3.81 -28.41
C ALA A 172 -18.08 -3.38 -28.78
N LEU A 173 -19.12 -3.99 -28.21
CA LEU A 173 -20.50 -3.59 -28.44
C LEU A 173 -20.76 -2.16 -27.97
N ILE A 174 -20.26 -1.78 -26.79
CA ILE A 174 -20.39 -0.41 -26.27
C ILE A 174 -19.70 0.58 -27.21
N GLY A 175 -18.46 0.30 -27.64
CA GLY A 175 -17.75 1.15 -28.60
C GLY A 175 -18.49 1.29 -29.92
N GLY A 176 -19.03 0.18 -30.46
CA GLY A 176 -19.79 0.19 -31.71
C GLY A 176 -21.06 1.03 -31.61
N ILE A 177 -21.85 0.84 -30.55
CA ILE A 177 -23.10 1.58 -30.32
C ILE A 177 -22.81 3.07 -30.09
N LEU A 178 -21.86 3.41 -29.22
CA LEU A 178 -21.48 4.80 -28.98
C LEU A 178 -20.87 5.44 -30.22
N GLY A 179 -20.16 4.67 -31.05
CA GLY A 179 -19.65 5.09 -32.34
C GLY A 179 -20.75 5.55 -33.28
N ILE A 180 -21.80 4.74 -33.46
CA ILE A 180 -22.96 5.11 -34.27
C ILE A 180 -23.59 6.42 -33.76
N ILE A 181 -23.79 6.55 -32.44
CA ILE A 181 -24.35 7.76 -31.82
C ILE A 181 -23.44 8.97 -32.09
N TYR A 182 -22.13 8.76 -32.09
CA TYR A 182 -21.12 9.77 -32.39
C TYR A 182 -20.95 10.05 -33.91
N GLY A 183 -21.70 9.37 -34.78
CA GLY A 183 -21.63 9.53 -36.24
C GLY A 183 -20.51 8.74 -36.92
N ARG A 184 -20.01 7.67 -36.28
CA ARG A 184 -18.98 6.76 -36.83
C ARG A 184 -19.57 5.39 -37.17
N GLU A 185 -18.86 4.64 -38.02
CA GLU A 185 -19.23 3.26 -38.35
C GLU A 185 -19.10 2.31 -37.14
N PHE A 186 -19.94 1.28 -37.11
CA PHE A 186 -20.02 0.35 -35.99
C PHE A 186 -18.73 -0.46 -35.80
N LEU A 187 -18.20 -1.10 -36.85
CA LEU A 187 -17.08 -2.04 -36.73
C LEU A 187 -15.77 -1.37 -36.28
N PRO A 188 -15.32 -0.24 -36.87
CA PRO A 188 -14.15 0.48 -36.37
C PRO A 188 -14.35 0.95 -34.92
N SER A 189 -15.54 1.48 -34.60
CA SER A 189 -15.84 1.95 -33.25
C SER A 189 -15.92 0.81 -32.23
N ALA A 190 -16.33 -0.38 -32.65
CA ALA A 190 -16.30 -1.57 -31.82
C ALA A 190 -14.86 -2.02 -31.51
N PHE A 191 -13.97 -1.97 -32.49
CA PHE A 191 -12.54 -2.19 -32.24
C PHE A 191 -11.96 -1.14 -31.28
N THR A 192 -12.29 0.14 -31.49
CA THR A 192 -11.91 1.26 -30.60
C THR A 192 -12.46 1.05 -29.18
N GLY A 193 -13.69 0.55 -29.03
CA GLY A 193 -14.30 0.13 -27.77
C GLY A 193 -13.48 -0.94 -27.05
N PHE A 194 -13.21 -2.07 -27.71
CA PHE A 194 -12.37 -3.14 -27.17
C PHE A 194 -11.00 -2.61 -26.70
N LEU A 195 -10.35 -1.83 -27.56
CA LEU A 195 -8.99 -1.37 -27.34
C LEU A 195 -8.89 -0.33 -26.21
N PHE A 196 -9.62 0.78 -26.32
CA PHE A 196 -9.45 1.92 -25.41
C PHE A 196 -10.14 1.70 -24.06
N ILE A 197 -11.29 1.01 -24.00
CA ILE A 197 -11.86 0.58 -22.70
C ILE A 197 -10.90 -0.41 -22.03
N GLY A 198 -10.33 -1.34 -22.81
CA GLY A 198 -9.33 -2.30 -22.33
C GLY A 198 -8.08 -1.63 -21.78
N LEU A 199 -7.56 -0.60 -22.47
CA LEU A 199 -6.42 0.21 -22.04
C LEU A 199 -6.74 1.01 -20.77
N GLY A 200 -7.91 1.67 -20.71
CA GLY A 200 -8.36 2.40 -19.52
C GLY A 200 -8.48 1.50 -18.30
N ARG A 201 -9.05 0.31 -18.48
CA ARG A 201 -9.11 -0.74 -17.44
C ARG A 201 -7.71 -1.25 -17.05
N ALA A 202 -6.79 -1.43 -17.99
CA ALA A 202 -5.41 -1.82 -17.68
C ALA A 202 -4.73 -0.78 -16.79
N LEU A 203 -4.85 0.51 -17.12
CA LEU A 203 -4.35 1.59 -16.29
C LEU A 203 -5.02 1.60 -14.90
N GLN A 204 -6.33 1.37 -14.84
CA GLN A 204 -7.06 1.31 -13.57
C GLN A 204 -6.56 0.19 -12.66
N GLN A 205 -6.16 -0.97 -13.19
CA GLN A 205 -5.59 -2.05 -12.38
C GLN A 205 -4.31 -1.60 -11.68
N GLU A 206 -3.35 -1.04 -12.42
CA GLU A 206 -2.09 -0.55 -11.86
C GLU A 206 -2.33 0.54 -10.80
N ILE A 207 -3.24 1.47 -11.07
CA ILE A 207 -3.63 2.48 -10.09
C ILE A 207 -4.25 1.84 -8.84
N THR A 208 -5.13 0.84 -8.98
CA THR A 208 -5.71 0.14 -7.83
C THR A 208 -4.64 -0.55 -6.99
N PHE A 209 -3.63 -1.14 -7.63
CA PHE A 209 -2.54 -1.79 -6.92
C PHE A 209 -1.64 -0.82 -6.15
N PHE A 210 -1.70 0.49 -6.43
CA PHE A 210 -1.09 1.51 -5.56
C PHE A 210 -1.75 1.63 -4.19
N VAL A 211 -2.99 1.15 -4.01
CA VAL A 211 -3.58 1.04 -2.67
C VAL A 211 -2.74 0.08 -1.82
N ASN A 212 -2.40 -1.08 -2.37
CA ASN A 212 -1.61 -2.11 -1.66
C ASN A 212 -0.13 -1.74 -1.55
N SER A 213 0.43 -1.08 -2.57
CA SER A 213 1.82 -0.66 -2.56
C SER A 213 1.97 0.77 -2.05
N LEU A 214 1.79 1.79 -2.89
CA LEU A 214 2.08 3.18 -2.58
C LEU A 214 1.47 3.67 -1.25
N CYS A 215 0.20 3.36 -0.98
CA CYS A 215 -0.48 3.76 0.26
C CYS A 215 0.03 3.00 1.50
N HIS A 216 0.79 1.92 1.35
CA HIS A 216 1.50 1.26 2.44
C HIS A 216 2.98 1.70 2.56
N PHE A 217 3.53 2.42 1.58
CA PHE A 217 4.90 2.94 1.65
C PHE A 217 4.97 4.42 2.00
N MET A 218 3.87 5.15 1.85
CA MET A 218 3.76 6.60 1.99
C MET A 218 2.43 7.00 2.63
N GLY A 219 2.30 8.28 3.00
CA GLY A 219 1.06 8.86 3.52
C GLY A 219 1.06 9.13 5.02
N THR A 220 0.03 9.86 5.46
CA THR A 220 -0.16 10.24 6.87
C THR A 220 -0.83 9.12 7.67
N LYS A 221 -0.51 9.01 8.95
CA LYS A 221 -0.93 7.93 9.85
C LYS A 221 -1.68 8.48 11.07
N GLU A 222 -2.82 9.10 10.81
CA GLU A 222 -3.62 9.82 11.82
C GLU A 222 -4.43 8.86 12.72
N TYR A 223 -4.94 7.74 12.17
CA TYR A 223 -5.95 6.89 12.83
C TYR A 223 -5.43 5.53 13.27
N THR A 224 -4.37 5.00 12.64
CA THR A 224 -3.78 3.74 13.08
C THR A 224 -2.29 3.68 12.79
N LYS A 225 -1.56 2.93 13.62
CA LYS A 225 -0.16 2.58 13.39
C LYS A 225 -0.10 1.44 12.36
N GLY A 226 0.96 1.41 11.57
CA GLY A 226 1.17 0.38 10.55
C GLY A 226 1.83 0.99 9.32
N THR A 227 1.78 0.27 8.22
CA THR A 227 2.28 0.75 6.93
C THR A 227 1.25 1.60 6.18
N ALA A 228 -0.06 1.30 6.31
CA ALA A 228 -1.15 2.03 5.66
C ALA A 228 -1.15 3.53 5.97
N GLY A 229 -1.30 4.35 4.95
CA GLY A 229 -1.17 5.80 4.98
C GLY A 229 -2.16 6.49 4.05
N ASP A 230 -2.60 7.68 4.45
CA ASP A 230 -3.47 8.54 3.63
C ASP A 230 -2.65 9.40 2.66
N ILE A 231 -3.02 9.43 1.38
CA ILE A 231 -2.32 10.21 0.34
C ILE A 231 -3.32 11.06 -0.45
N TRP A 232 -3.42 12.36 -0.13
CA TRP A 232 -4.48 13.23 -0.65
C TRP A 232 -4.49 13.38 -2.18
N TRP A 233 -3.33 13.52 -2.82
CA TRP A 233 -3.23 13.77 -4.27
C TRP A 233 -3.59 12.55 -5.11
N LEU A 234 -3.63 11.35 -4.50
CA LEU A 234 -4.14 10.16 -5.18
C LEU A 234 -5.66 10.13 -5.30
N ALA A 235 -6.39 11.03 -4.66
CA ALA A 235 -7.86 11.04 -4.72
C ALA A 235 -8.42 11.19 -6.15
N PHE A 236 -7.68 11.86 -7.05
CA PHE A 236 -8.07 12.00 -8.46
C PHE A 236 -8.01 10.66 -9.22
N PHE A 237 -7.14 9.75 -8.79
CA PHE A 237 -6.91 8.46 -9.43
C PHE A 237 -7.65 7.33 -8.71
N LEU A 238 -7.75 7.37 -7.38
CA LEU A 238 -8.30 6.32 -6.53
C LEU A 238 -9.71 6.61 -6.01
N LEU A 239 -10.25 7.79 -6.29
CA LEU A 239 -11.65 8.13 -6.04
C LEU A 239 -12.11 7.95 -4.57
N GLY A 240 -11.18 7.97 -3.62
CA GLY A 240 -11.43 7.79 -2.19
C GLY A 240 -10.68 6.61 -1.57
N GLU A 241 -10.18 5.65 -2.35
CA GLU A 241 -9.39 4.51 -1.84
C GLU A 241 -8.00 4.92 -1.32
N ASN A 242 -7.58 6.17 -1.58
CA ASN A 242 -6.34 6.76 -1.11
C ASN A 242 -6.35 7.17 0.37
N TRP A 243 -7.52 7.22 1.03
CA TRP A 243 -7.66 7.48 2.47
C TRP A 243 -7.50 6.16 3.26
N HIS A 244 -6.37 5.50 3.02
CA HIS A 244 -6.13 4.12 3.41
C HIS A 244 -5.87 3.95 4.91
N ASN A 245 -5.28 4.94 5.58
CA ASN A 245 -5.07 4.88 7.03
C ASN A 245 -6.40 4.97 7.79
N PHE A 246 -7.30 5.86 7.36
CA PHE A 246 -8.66 5.92 7.91
C PHE A 246 -9.39 4.60 7.68
N HIS A 247 -9.35 4.11 6.43
CA HIS A 247 -9.99 2.86 6.04
C HIS A 247 -9.50 1.67 6.91
N HIS A 248 -8.20 1.53 7.13
CA HIS A 248 -7.63 0.51 8.00
C HIS A 248 -8.07 0.62 9.46
N ALA A 249 -8.34 1.83 9.95
CA ALA A 249 -8.85 2.04 11.31
C ALA A 249 -10.36 1.74 11.42
N PHE A 250 -11.13 2.03 10.37
CA PHE A 250 -12.60 1.93 10.35
C PHE A 250 -13.12 1.23 9.08
N PRO A 251 -12.79 -0.05 8.86
CA PRO A 251 -13.03 -0.72 7.59
C PRO A 251 -14.52 -0.84 7.23
N SER A 252 -15.42 -0.81 8.22
CA SER A 252 -16.87 -0.88 7.98
C SER A 252 -17.54 0.46 7.69
N ASP A 253 -16.85 1.60 7.80
CA ASP A 253 -17.42 2.89 7.41
C ASP A 253 -17.58 2.92 5.89
N TYR A 254 -18.74 3.37 5.39
CA TYR A 254 -18.95 3.47 3.94
C TYR A 254 -18.11 4.59 3.29
N ARG A 255 -17.50 5.45 4.11
CA ARG A 255 -16.61 6.54 3.71
C ARG A 255 -15.18 6.15 4.06
N ASN A 256 -14.27 6.27 3.10
CA ASN A 256 -12.85 6.28 3.42
C ASN A 256 -12.40 7.72 3.71
N GLY A 257 -12.93 8.70 2.98
CA GLY A 257 -12.74 10.12 3.24
C GLY A 257 -13.86 10.66 4.14
N HIS A 258 -13.68 10.60 5.46
CA HIS A 258 -14.71 11.01 6.43
C HIS A 258 -14.85 12.54 6.55
N LYS A 259 -13.79 13.31 6.30
CA LYS A 259 -13.80 14.77 6.41
C LYS A 259 -14.49 15.37 5.17
N TRP A 260 -15.14 16.53 5.34
CA TRP A 260 -15.94 17.15 4.28
C TRP A 260 -15.11 17.53 3.05
N TYR A 261 -13.84 17.92 3.25
CA TYR A 261 -12.90 18.30 2.19
C TYR A 261 -12.13 17.09 1.59
N GLN A 262 -12.29 15.89 2.15
CA GLN A 262 -11.67 14.69 1.59
C GLN A 262 -12.51 14.19 0.41
N THR A 263 -11.92 14.28 -0.78
CA THR A 263 -12.49 13.74 -2.02
C THR A 263 -12.61 12.22 -1.92
N ASP A 264 -13.85 11.75 -1.95
CA ASP A 264 -14.22 10.33 -1.93
C ASP A 264 -15.46 10.20 -2.82
N VAL A 265 -15.24 9.91 -4.09
CA VAL A 265 -16.29 9.84 -5.12
C VAL A 265 -17.17 8.62 -4.87
N HIS A 266 -16.58 7.50 -4.41
CA HIS A 266 -17.33 6.30 -4.03
C HIS A 266 -18.36 6.59 -2.92
N LYS A 267 -17.99 7.40 -1.90
CA LYS A 267 -18.92 7.87 -0.86
C LYS A 267 -20.10 8.61 -1.47
N TRP A 268 -19.86 9.52 -2.41
CA TRP A 268 -20.91 10.32 -3.03
C TRP A 268 -21.84 9.47 -3.89
N ILE A 269 -21.30 8.51 -4.65
CA ILE A 269 -22.08 7.56 -5.44
C ILE A 269 -22.99 6.72 -4.53
N ILE A 270 -22.44 6.12 -3.47
CA ILE A 270 -23.23 5.31 -2.51
C ILE A 270 -24.31 6.16 -1.83
N TYR A 271 -23.98 7.40 -1.45
CA TYR A 271 -24.95 8.33 -0.87
C TYR A 271 -26.08 8.66 -1.85
N MET A 272 -25.78 8.97 -3.10
CA MET A 272 -26.77 9.22 -4.13
C MET A 272 -27.64 7.99 -4.38
N MET A 273 -27.05 6.80 -4.47
CA MET A 273 -27.79 5.53 -4.57
C MET A 273 -28.76 5.35 -3.39
N SER A 274 -28.39 5.81 -2.19
CA SER A 274 -29.29 5.73 -1.03
C SER A 274 -30.50 6.66 -1.15
N LYS A 275 -30.32 7.84 -1.74
CA LYS A 275 -31.40 8.78 -2.03
C LYS A 275 -32.36 8.27 -3.09
N LEU A 276 -31.87 7.44 -4.01
CA LEU A 276 -32.69 6.81 -5.05
C LEU A 276 -33.32 5.48 -4.60
N GLY A 277 -33.18 5.09 -3.32
CA GLY A 277 -33.69 3.81 -2.80
C GLY A 277 -32.94 2.58 -3.33
N MET A 278 -31.77 2.77 -3.95
CA MET A 278 -30.94 1.69 -4.48
C MET A 278 -29.97 1.13 -3.43
N ALA A 279 -29.62 1.92 -2.41
CA ALA A 279 -28.76 1.53 -1.29
C ALA A 279 -29.37 1.90 0.07
N TRP A 280 -29.05 1.14 1.11
CA TRP A 280 -29.50 1.41 2.48
C TRP A 280 -28.51 0.84 3.52
N ASP A 281 -28.78 1.07 4.80
CA ASP A 281 -27.91 0.66 5.93
C ASP A 281 -26.45 1.15 5.80
N LEU A 282 -26.27 2.40 5.37
CA LEU A 282 -24.95 3.03 5.24
C LEU A 282 -24.30 3.17 6.62
N LYS A 283 -23.21 2.45 6.84
CA LYS A 283 -22.51 2.42 8.13
C LYS A 283 -21.59 3.62 8.30
N ILE A 284 -21.79 4.37 9.37
CA ILE A 284 -21.04 5.58 9.71
C ILE A 284 -20.40 5.40 11.08
N THR A 285 -19.08 5.62 11.17
CA THR A 285 -18.37 5.68 12.44
C THR A 285 -18.69 6.99 13.13
N ALA A 286 -19.10 6.93 14.40
CA ALA A 286 -19.38 8.10 15.22
C ALA A 286 -18.12 8.95 15.48
N SER A 287 -18.26 10.29 15.48
CA SER A 287 -17.14 11.22 15.60
C SER A 287 -16.33 11.02 16.87
N ASN A 288 -16.97 10.78 18.01
CA ASN A 288 -16.30 10.49 19.28
C ASN A 288 -15.41 9.24 19.21
N ARG A 289 -15.79 8.22 18.43
CA ARG A 289 -14.99 7.01 18.21
C ARG A 289 -13.79 7.30 17.29
N ILE A 290 -13.95 8.18 16.30
CA ILE A 290 -12.85 8.64 15.45
C ILE A 290 -11.84 9.41 16.28
N GLU A 291 -12.29 10.40 17.06
CA GLU A 291 -11.45 11.22 17.94
C GLU A 291 -10.70 10.38 18.98
N ALA A 292 -11.40 9.45 19.65
CA ALA A 292 -10.77 8.53 20.59
C ALA A 292 -9.66 7.71 19.94
N LYS A 293 -9.85 7.28 18.69
CA LYS A 293 -8.86 6.49 17.95
C LYS A 293 -7.64 7.32 17.54
N VAL A 294 -7.84 8.58 17.16
CA VAL A 294 -6.75 9.54 16.88
C VAL A 294 -5.93 9.76 18.16
N SER A 295 -6.59 10.05 19.27
CA SER A 295 -5.93 10.23 20.58
C SER A 295 -5.13 8.99 21.00
N GLN A 296 -5.72 7.80 20.88
CA GLN A 296 -5.03 6.53 21.11
C GLN A 296 -3.80 6.38 20.22
N THR A 297 -3.89 6.71 18.94
CA THR A 297 -2.78 6.60 17.98
C THR A 297 -1.65 7.56 18.32
N ILE A 298 -1.98 8.79 18.70
CA ILE A 298 -1.00 9.79 19.15
C ILE A 298 -0.24 9.28 20.39
N GLU A 299 -0.94 8.71 21.36
CA GLU A 299 -0.33 8.15 22.57
C GLU A 299 0.60 6.97 22.25
N LEU A 300 0.17 6.05 21.39
CA LEU A 300 0.99 4.92 20.94
C LEU A 300 2.25 5.39 20.18
N ILE A 301 2.15 6.43 19.35
CA ILE A 301 3.28 7.02 18.66
C ILE A 301 4.23 7.68 19.67
N LYS A 302 3.71 8.44 20.63
CA LYS A 302 4.49 9.07 21.70
C LYS A 302 5.29 8.01 22.48
N LYS A 303 4.62 6.97 22.98
CA LYS A 303 5.25 5.87 23.72
C LYS A 303 6.30 5.14 22.88
N SER A 304 6.01 4.82 21.63
CA SER A 304 6.95 4.14 20.74
C SER A 304 8.19 5.00 20.42
N ARG A 305 8.03 6.32 20.30
CA ARG A 305 9.14 7.26 20.09
C ARG A 305 10.00 7.37 21.35
N GLN A 306 9.37 7.54 22.50
CA GLN A 306 10.08 7.59 23.79
C GLN A 306 10.93 6.34 24.02
N GLN A 307 10.37 5.14 23.80
CA GLN A 307 11.11 3.88 23.89
C GLN A 307 12.32 3.84 22.94
N LYS A 308 12.18 4.33 21.69
CA LYS A 308 13.31 4.40 20.75
C LYS A 308 14.40 5.34 21.24
N PHE A 309 14.03 6.47 21.82
CA PHE A 309 15.00 7.40 22.41
C PHE A 309 15.74 6.79 23.59
N GLU A 310 15.03 6.10 24.50
CA GLU A 310 15.63 5.39 25.63
C GLU A 310 16.60 4.29 25.16
N ILE A 311 16.22 3.50 24.14
CA ILE A 311 17.11 2.50 23.54
C ILE A 311 18.38 3.14 22.96
N LEU A 312 18.25 4.24 22.22
CA LEU A 312 19.42 4.95 21.66
C LEU A 312 20.32 5.52 22.76
N GLN A 313 19.73 6.04 23.84
CA GLN A 313 20.47 6.59 24.97
C GLN A 313 21.24 5.49 25.71
N ASN A 314 20.60 4.35 25.96
CA ASN A 314 21.25 3.19 26.58
C ASN A 314 22.42 2.69 25.73
N ARG A 315 22.21 2.54 24.42
CA ARG A 315 23.23 2.10 23.48
C ARG A 315 24.42 3.06 23.44
N LEU A 316 24.18 4.36 23.48
CA LEU A 316 25.25 5.35 23.51
C LEU A 316 26.03 5.32 24.83
N ASN A 317 25.34 5.17 25.97
CA ASN A 317 25.99 5.04 27.26
C ASN A 317 26.86 3.77 27.34
N GLU A 318 26.41 2.67 26.75
CA GLU A 318 27.18 1.43 26.62
C GLU A 318 28.45 1.67 25.79
N LEU A 319 28.35 2.32 24.63
CA LEU A 319 29.52 2.65 23.80
C LEU A 319 30.52 3.54 24.52
N VAL A 320 30.05 4.53 25.28
CA VAL A 320 30.93 5.38 26.10
C VAL A 320 31.64 4.55 27.16
N LYS A 321 30.94 3.63 27.83
CA LYS A 321 31.52 2.74 28.84
C LYS A 321 32.58 1.81 28.21
N THR A 322 32.25 1.13 27.12
CA THR A 322 33.19 0.25 26.40
C THR A 322 34.41 1.03 25.90
N LEU A 323 34.20 2.25 25.41
CA LEU A 323 35.29 3.12 25.02
C LEU A 323 36.18 3.40 26.23
N GLN A 324 35.63 3.81 27.37
CA GLN A 324 36.41 4.10 28.59
C GLN A 324 37.21 2.87 29.07
N GLU A 325 36.61 1.69 29.11
CA GLU A 325 37.30 0.44 29.49
C GLU A 325 38.50 0.17 28.57
N LYS A 326 38.31 0.35 27.26
CA LYS A 326 39.38 0.16 26.26
C LYS A 326 40.47 1.24 26.32
N PHE A 327 40.17 2.43 26.86
CA PHE A 327 41.20 3.42 27.15
C PHE A 327 42.13 2.94 28.23
N ASN A 328 41.56 2.44 29.32
CA ASN A 328 42.32 2.04 30.48
C ASN A 328 43.23 0.88 30.07
N GLU A 329 42.72 -0.07 29.28
CA GLU A 329 43.53 -1.13 28.66
C GLU A 329 44.67 -0.61 27.75
N LEU A 330 44.46 0.50 27.05
CA LEU A 330 45.50 1.16 26.23
C LEU A 330 46.51 1.89 27.14
N GLU A 331 46.05 2.49 28.22
CA GLU A 331 46.87 3.14 29.23
C GLU A 331 47.81 2.15 29.91
N ASP A 332 47.43 0.89 29.99
CA ASP A 332 48.27 -0.20 30.49
C ASP A 332 49.18 -0.83 29.41
N SER A 333 49.09 -0.40 28.15
CA SER A 333 49.84 -0.97 27.01
C SER A 333 51.17 -0.23 26.72
N SER A 334 51.98 -0.77 25.80
CA SER A 334 53.29 -0.20 25.47
C SER A 334 53.19 1.22 24.88
N ASN A 335 54.21 2.05 25.13
CA ASN A 335 54.26 3.44 24.66
C ASN A 335 54.06 3.57 23.14
N LEU A 336 54.52 2.58 22.35
CA LEU A 336 54.36 2.57 20.90
C LEU A 336 52.89 2.39 20.48
N ILE A 337 52.11 1.56 21.19
CA ILE A 337 50.68 1.37 20.90
C ILE A 337 49.91 2.62 21.32
N LYS A 338 50.24 3.22 22.48
CA LYS A 338 49.66 4.48 22.93
C LYS A 338 49.80 5.59 21.88
N ASP A 339 51.02 5.86 21.42
CA ASP A 339 51.29 6.93 20.45
C ASP A 339 50.51 6.74 19.14
N LYS A 340 50.38 5.50 18.66
CA LYS A 340 49.62 5.19 17.44
C LYS A 340 48.11 5.37 17.61
N MET A 341 47.57 5.03 18.78
CA MET A 341 46.12 4.93 18.98
C MET A 341 45.49 6.15 19.69
N GLN A 342 46.27 6.97 20.37
CA GLN A 342 45.77 8.09 21.19
C GLN A 342 44.89 9.06 20.40
N LYS A 343 45.29 9.43 19.16
CA LYS A 343 44.50 10.32 18.30
C LYS A 343 43.14 9.72 17.92
N SER A 344 43.11 8.43 17.59
CA SER A 344 41.88 7.71 17.24
C SER A 344 40.93 7.64 18.43
N TYR A 345 41.48 7.40 19.62
CA TYR A 345 40.71 7.33 20.86
C TYR A 345 40.07 8.69 21.22
N ILE A 346 40.86 9.78 21.22
CA ILE A 346 40.36 11.14 21.48
C ILE A 346 39.25 11.51 20.48
N LYS A 347 39.44 11.16 19.19
CA LYS A 347 38.44 11.38 18.16
C LYS A 347 37.15 10.61 18.44
N ALA A 348 37.25 9.34 18.84
CA ALA A 348 36.09 8.52 19.21
C ALA A 348 35.32 9.11 20.40
N GLN A 349 36.05 9.56 21.44
CA GLN A 349 35.48 10.15 22.65
C GLN A 349 34.71 11.45 22.32
N ASN A 350 35.32 12.35 21.54
CA ASN A 350 34.67 13.58 21.10
C ASN A 350 33.42 13.33 20.27
N ASN A 351 33.46 12.35 19.36
CA ASN A 351 32.31 11.98 18.55
C ASN A 351 31.15 11.46 19.40
N LEU A 352 31.41 10.57 20.37
CA LEU A 352 30.40 10.05 21.28
C LEU A 352 29.82 11.13 22.19
N ALA A 353 30.65 12.03 22.72
CA ALA A 353 30.19 13.16 23.53
C ALA A 353 29.23 14.06 22.74
N ASN A 354 29.61 14.45 21.52
CA ASN A 354 28.77 15.26 20.64
C ASN A 354 27.44 14.54 20.30
N LEU A 355 27.49 13.23 20.03
CA LEU A 355 26.27 12.44 19.80
C LEU A 355 25.36 12.40 21.02
N LYS A 356 25.93 12.31 22.22
CA LYS A 356 25.20 12.31 23.50
C LYS A 356 24.48 13.63 23.70
N ASP A 357 25.18 14.73 23.48
CA ASP A 357 24.63 16.06 23.60
C ASP A 357 23.52 16.30 22.57
N GLN A 358 23.75 15.90 21.32
CA GLN A 358 22.72 15.96 20.27
C GLN A 358 21.47 15.17 20.66
N LEU A 359 21.62 13.95 21.16
CA LEU A 359 20.50 13.11 21.58
C LEU A 359 19.74 13.74 22.76
N ASN A 360 20.45 14.18 23.79
CA ASN A 360 19.86 14.79 24.99
C ASN A 360 19.12 16.09 24.67
N GLN A 361 19.70 16.96 23.84
CA GLN A 361 19.04 18.19 23.38
C GLN A 361 17.76 17.88 22.61
N GLN A 362 17.79 16.86 21.75
CA GLN A 362 16.61 16.43 21.00
C GLN A 362 15.54 15.85 21.92
N LEU A 363 15.94 15.04 22.90
CA LEU A 363 15.03 14.43 23.87
C LEU A 363 14.30 15.51 24.69
N LYS A 364 15.04 16.53 25.16
CA LYS A 364 14.48 17.70 25.86
C LYS A 364 13.49 18.47 24.97
N LYS A 365 13.86 18.73 23.71
CA LYS A 365 12.97 19.38 22.72
C LYS A 365 11.71 18.56 22.45
N GLN A 366 11.81 17.24 22.40
CA GLN A 366 10.69 16.35 22.12
C GLN A 366 9.76 16.18 23.32
N GLN A 367 10.29 16.16 24.54
CA GLN A 367 9.48 16.22 25.78
C GLN A 367 8.63 17.49 25.81
N LEU A 368 9.21 18.66 25.48
CA LEU A 368 8.48 19.93 25.39
C LEU A 368 7.38 19.92 24.30
N LYS A 369 7.61 19.21 23.19
CA LYS A 369 6.66 19.08 22.07
C LYS A 369 5.79 17.82 22.13
N ASN A 370 5.75 17.13 23.27
CA ASN A 370 5.00 15.90 23.49
C ASN A 370 5.24 14.77 22.45
N PHE A 371 6.40 14.74 21.80
CA PHE A 371 6.77 13.77 20.74
C PHE A 371 5.79 13.69 19.56
N GLN A 372 4.94 14.69 19.32
CA GLN A 372 3.92 14.62 18.27
C GLN A 372 4.49 14.90 16.85
N THR A 373 5.57 15.67 16.75
CA THR A 373 6.05 16.18 15.46
C THR A 373 6.71 15.12 14.56
N PRO A 374 6.42 15.09 13.23
CA PRO A 374 7.05 14.16 12.27
C PRO A 374 8.59 14.24 12.23
N SER A 375 9.16 15.40 12.57
CA SER A 375 10.61 15.63 12.61
C SER A 375 11.34 14.67 13.56
N SER A 376 10.68 14.17 14.60
CA SER A 376 11.28 13.27 15.59
C SER A 376 11.77 11.96 14.95
N GLU A 377 11.04 11.44 13.97
CA GLU A 377 11.36 10.16 13.33
C GLU A 377 12.57 10.28 12.40
N LYS A 378 12.66 11.40 11.67
CA LYS A 378 13.83 11.74 10.86
C LYS A 378 15.08 11.87 11.74
N ILE A 379 14.94 12.53 12.89
CA ILE A 379 16.04 12.69 13.86
C ILE A 379 16.49 11.34 14.43
N ILE A 380 15.55 10.50 14.89
CA ILE A 380 15.86 9.14 15.39
C ILE A 380 16.66 8.35 14.34
N LYS A 381 16.25 8.44 13.06
CA LYS A 381 16.94 7.75 11.96
C LYS A 381 18.37 8.27 11.75
N ILE A 382 18.56 9.59 11.78
CA ILE A 382 19.89 10.22 11.63
C ILE A 382 20.80 9.82 12.79
N ILE A 383 20.35 9.95 14.04
CA ILE A 383 21.15 9.60 15.21
C ILE A 383 21.47 8.11 15.22
N SER A 384 20.49 7.25 14.91
CA SER A 384 20.72 5.81 14.80
C SER A 384 21.76 5.45 13.75
N ALA A 385 21.80 6.15 12.61
CA ALA A 385 22.82 5.94 11.59
C ALA A 385 24.22 6.34 12.09
N LYS A 386 24.34 7.51 12.73
CA LYS A 386 25.62 7.97 13.29
C LYS A 386 26.14 7.08 14.43
N ILE A 387 25.26 6.56 15.28
CA ILE A 387 25.63 5.58 16.31
C ILE A 387 26.22 4.33 15.66
N LYS A 388 25.57 3.81 14.61
CA LYS A 388 26.07 2.64 13.88
C LYS A 388 27.42 2.91 13.19
N GLU A 389 27.61 4.08 12.61
CA GLU A 389 28.92 4.49 12.05
C GLU A 389 30.00 4.54 13.13
N THR A 390 29.66 5.08 14.31
CA THR A 390 30.58 5.16 15.46
C THR A 390 30.93 3.76 15.98
N GLU A 391 29.98 2.83 16.02
CA GLU A 391 30.24 1.44 16.38
C GLU A 391 31.22 0.76 15.44
N ILE A 392 31.01 0.91 14.12
CA ILE A 392 31.91 0.33 13.12
C ILE A 392 33.31 0.94 13.27
N TYR A 393 33.39 2.25 13.50
CA TYR A 393 34.66 2.93 13.75
C TYR A 393 35.38 2.38 14.99
N LEU A 394 34.66 2.21 16.10
CA LEU A 394 35.19 1.63 17.34
C LEU A 394 35.66 0.18 17.14
N GLN A 395 34.88 -0.64 16.46
CA GLN A 395 35.26 -2.03 16.15
C GLN A 395 36.55 -2.11 15.35
N ASN A 396 36.69 -1.28 14.29
CA ASN A 396 37.91 -1.23 13.49
C ASN A 396 39.11 -0.77 14.33
N MET A 397 38.91 0.25 15.16
CA MET A 397 39.93 0.76 16.07
C MET A 397 40.40 -0.33 17.05
N TYR A 398 39.50 -1.10 17.64
CA TYR A 398 39.86 -2.20 18.55
C TYR A 398 40.60 -3.34 17.84
N GLN A 399 40.17 -3.72 16.64
CA GLN A 399 40.89 -4.71 15.83
C GLN A 399 42.33 -4.27 15.50
N GLU A 400 42.55 -2.97 15.32
CA GLU A 400 43.89 -2.41 15.10
C GLU A 400 44.76 -2.49 16.37
N VAL A 401 44.19 -2.18 17.54
CA VAL A 401 44.88 -2.37 18.84
C VAL A 401 45.30 -3.83 19.02
N ASP A 402 44.39 -4.77 18.78
CA ASP A 402 44.67 -6.20 18.95
C ASP A 402 45.75 -6.70 17.98
N LYS A 403 45.77 -6.21 16.74
CA LYS A 403 46.85 -6.51 15.79
C LYS A 403 48.19 -5.98 16.25
N LEU A 404 48.23 -4.75 16.76
CA LEU A 404 49.47 -4.15 17.28
C LEU A 404 50.00 -4.89 18.51
N ARG A 405 49.11 -5.43 19.36
CA ARG A 405 49.49 -6.28 20.51
C ARG A 405 50.09 -7.63 20.10
N ILE A 406 49.74 -8.18 18.95
CA ILE A 406 50.30 -9.46 18.45
C ILE A 406 51.67 -9.26 17.78
N GLN A 407 51.91 -8.07 17.21
CA GLN A 407 53.14 -7.73 16.48
C GLN A 407 54.30 -7.30 17.39
N LEU A 408 54.03 -7.02 18.66
CA LEU A 408 54.97 -6.58 19.70
C LEU A 408 55.05 -7.66 20.78
#